data_AF-A0A9D1LB58-F1
#
_entry.id   AF-A0A9D1LB58-F1
#
_cell.length_a   1.000
_cell.length_b   1.000
_cell.length_c   1.000
_cell.angle_alpha   90.00
_cell.angle_beta   90.00
_cell.angle_gamma   90.00
#
_symmetry.space_group_name_H-M   'P 1'
#
loop_
_entity.id
_entity.type
_entity.pdbx_description
1 polymer ?
#
loop_
_entity_poly.entity_id
_entity_poly.type
_entity_poly.pdbx_seq_one_letter_code
_entity_poly.pdbx_strand_id
1 'polypeptide(L)'
;MGWYLSTVSFKKHMRLLLYACGIFSAGLMFFGTYYLSARAGTTDSLLMDYTSVCTMLLACAVFVFAKHLKFKESWAGILRLFSAASLGIYLLQMIPINEIYRHAPEACSIPFMIGETLCVYGGCFAVVAVIQKIPGIRKIFP
;
A
#
# COMPACT_ATOMS: atom_id res chain seq x y z
N MET A 1 -14.97 0.45 -0.75
CA MET A 1 -14.58 1.86 -1.01
C MET A 1 -14.29 2.17 -2.47
N GLY A 2 -13.39 1.45 -3.14
CA GLY A 2 -12.97 1.78 -4.52
C GLY A 2 -14.10 1.88 -5.55
N TRP A 3 -15.08 0.96 -5.52
CA TRP A 3 -16.22 0.99 -6.44
C TRP A 3 -17.03 2.29 -6.33
N TYR A 4 -17.33 2.73 -5.11
CA TYR A 4 -18.09 3.97 -4.88
C TYR A 4 -17.32 5.22 -5.35
N LEU A 5 -16.02 5.30 -5.05
CA LEU A 5 -15.16 6.39 -5.53
C LEU A 5 -15.03 6.39 -7.07
N SER A 6 -15.15 5.22 -7.71
CA SER A 6 -15.08 5.10 -9.17
C SER A 6 -16.34 5.65 -9.87
N THR A 7 -17.52 5.49 -9.28
CA THR A 7 -18.79 5.90 -9.89
C THR A 7 -19.15 7.36 -9.61
N VAL A 8 -18.69 7.93 -8.48
CA VAL A 8 -18.99 9.31 -8.11
C VAL A 8 -18.16 10.33 -8.90
N SER A 9 -18.81 11.36 -9.44
CA SER A 9 -18.14 12.52 -10.06
C SER A 9 -17.81 13.56 -9.00
N PHE A 10 -16.51 13.78 -8.74
CA PHE A 10 -16.07 14.79 -7.77
C PHE A 10 -15.93 16.17 -8.40
N LYS A 11 -16.55 17.19 -7.79
CA LYS A 11 -16.30 18.59 -8.12
C LYS A 11 -14.90 19.00 -7.66
N LYS A 12 -14.32 20.02 -8.30
CA LYS A 12 -12.93 20.48 -8.04
C LYS A 12 -12.67 20.78 -6.55
N HIS A 13 -13.61 21.40 -5.84
CA HIS A 13 -13.47 21.74 -4.42
C HIS A 13 -13.45 20.50 -3.51
N MET A 14 -14.34 19.51 -3.75
CA MET A 14 -14.36 18.27 -2.97
C MET A 14 -13.06 17.49 -3.14
N ARG A 15 -12.50 17.51 -4.35
CA ARG A 15 -11.22 16.88 -4.63
C ARG A 15 -10.07 17.55 -3.89
N LEU A 16 -10.04 18.88 -3.87
CA LEU A 16 -9.01 19.62 -3.11
C LEU A 16 -9.11 19.31 -1.62
N LEU A 17 -10.33 19.24 -1.08
CA LEU A 17 -10.57 18.86 0.31
C LEU A 17 -10.08 17.44 0.61
N LEU A 18 -10.38 16.47 -0.27
CA LEU A 18 -9.88 15.10 -0.12
C LEU A 18 -8.35 15.03 -0.13
N TYR A 19 -7.68 15.81 -1.01
CA TYR A 19 -6.22 15.86 -1.02
C TYR A 19 -5.65 16.49 0.24
N ALA A 20 -6.23 17.60 0.72
CA ALA A 20 -5.82 18.21 1.98
C ALA A 20 -6.00 17.24 3.16
N CYS A 21 -7.15 16.56 3.25
CA CYS A 21 -7.40 15.54 4.27
C CYS A 21 -6.43 14.36 4.15
N GLY A 22 -6.10 13.91 2.94
CA GLY A 22 -5.14 12.83 2.70
C GLY A 22 -3.73 13.20 3.14
N ILE A 23 -3.25 14.39 2.77
CA ILE A 23 -1.92 14.90 3.18
C ILE A 23 -1.87 15.06 4.70
N PHE A 24 -2.92 15.63 5.30
CA PHE A 24 -3.03 15.77 6.75
C PHE A 24 -3.03 14.40 7.46
N SER A 25 -3.75 13.42 6.90
CA SER A 25 -3.79 12.05 7.43
C SER A 25 -2.41 11.40 7.35
N ALA A 26 -1.67 11.56 6.25
CA ALA A 26 -0.30 11.05 6.14
C ALA A 26 0.63 11.70 7.18
N GLY A 27 0.48 13.01 7.40
CA GLY A 27 1.20 13.72 8.45
C GLY A 27 0.89 13.17 9.85
N LEU A 28 -0.40 12.96 10.16
CA LEU A 28 -0.82 12.33 11.42
C LEU A 28 -0.29 10.91 11.56
N MET A 29 -0.34 10.10 10.51
CA MET A 29 0.22 8.74 10.55
C MET A 29 1.70 8.75 10.86
N PHE A 30 2.49 9.68 10.31
CA PHE A 30 3.92 9.73 10.59
C PHE A 30 4.24 10.36 11.95
N PHE A 31 3.86 11.63 12.14
CA PHE A 31 4.21 12.39 13.34
C PHE A 31 3.40 11.95 14.57
N GLY A 32 2.13 11.58 14.37
CA GLY A 32 1.27 11.09 15.44
C GLY A 32 1.74 9.73 15.95
N THR A 33 2.07 8.79 15.06
CA THR A 33 2.65 7.50 15.48
C THR A 33 4.00 7.69 16.16
N TYR A 34 4.87 8.58 15.68
CA TYR A 34 6.12 8.90 16.35
C TYR A 34 5.89 9.40 17.79
N TYR A 35 4.97 10.36 17.96
CA TYR A 35 4.64 10.93 19.27
C TYR A 35 3.98 9.91 20.21
N LEU A 36 3.00 9.15 19.74
CA LEU A 36 2.32 8.12 20.54
C LEU A 36 3.30 7.01 20.93
N SER A 37 4.13 6.56 20.00
CA SER A 37 5.11 5.51 20.29
C SER A 37 6.16 5.97 21.31
N ALA A 38 6.66 7.20 21.19
CA ALA A 38 7.58 7.78 22.15
C ALA A 38 6.97 7.88 23.56
N ARG A 39 5.66 8.18 23.65
CA ARG A 39 4.93 8.26 24.92
C ARG A 39 4.61 6.90 25.52
N ALA A 40 4.28 5.91 24.69
CA ALA A 40 3.92 4.56 25.11
C ALA A 40 5.14 3.66 25.39
N GLY A 41 6.35 4.09 24.98
CA GLY A 41 7.58 3.29 25.08
C GLY A 41 7.59 2.05 24.17
N THR A 42 6.60 1.94 23.27
CA THR A 42 6.39 0.82 22.35
C THR A 42 5.79 1.36 21.05
N THR A 43 5.94 0.63 19.94
CA THR A 43 5.41 1.06 18.64
C THR A 43 3.88 1.05 18.66
N ASP A 44 3.27 2.22 18.47
CA ASP A 44 1.83 2.40 18.38
C ASP A 44 1.35 2.32 16.92
N SER A 45 0.40 1.42 16.65
CA SER A 45 -0.14 1.21 15.30
C SER A 45 -1.51 1.83 15.09
N LEU A 46 -2.06 2.58 16.05
CA LEU A 46 -3.46 3.01 16.02
C LEU A 46 -3.79 3.87 14.80
N LEU A 47 -2.92 4.82 14.47
CA LEU A 47 -3.12 5.70 13.31
C LEU A 47 -2.84 5.00 11.97
N MET A 48 -2.00 3.97 11.98
CA MET A 48 -1.61 3.20 10.80
C MET A 48 -2.47 1.96 10.53
N ASP A 49 -3.36 1.61 11.46
CA ASP A 49 -4.21 0.44 11.31
C ASP A 49 -5.07 0.53 10.04
N TYR A 50 -5.39 -0.61 9.44
CA TYR A 50 -6.18 -0.68 8.21
C TYR A 50 -7.58 -0.10 8.39
N THR A 51 -8.12 -0.17 9.62
CA THR A 51 -9.43 0.38 9.98
C THR A 51 -9.38 1.86 10.39
N SER A 52 -8.17 2.44 10.49
CA SER A 52 -7.98 3.83 10.89
C SER A 52 -8.61 4.80 9.89
N VAL A 53 -9.22 5.86 10.41
CA VAL A 53 -9.75 6.96 9.61
C VAL A 53 -8.64 7.62 8.79
N CYS A 54 -7.41 7.69 9.32
CA CYS A 54 -6.27 8.27 8.62
C CYS A 54 -5.92 7.44 7.37
N THR A 55 -5.81 6.13 7.52
CA THR A 55 -5.56 5.18 6.41
C THR A 55 -6.66 5.26 5.36
N MET A 56 -7.93 5.34 5.78
CA MET A 56 -9.07 5.46 4.89
C MET A 56 -9.04 6.77 4.08
N LEU A 57 -8.80 7.91 4.74
CA LEU A 57 -8.74 9.22 4.08
C LEU A 57 -7.58 9.31 3.08
N LEU A 58 -6.41 8.79 3.47
CA LEU A 58 -5.25 8.71 2.58
C LEU A 58 -5.55 7.84 1.36
N ALA A 59 -6.13 6.65 1.55
CA ALA A 59 -6.52 5.76 0.46
C ALA A 59 -7.53 6.42 -0.50
N CYS A 60 -8.51 7.16 0.03
CA CYS A 60 -9.47 7.91 -0.77
C CYS A 60 -8.79 9.01 -1.61
N ALA A 61 -7.86 9.75 -1.00
CA ALA A 61 -7.11 10.80 -1.68
C ALA A 61 -6.27 10.24 -2.84
N VAL A 62 -5.52 9.17 -2.60
CA VAL A 62 -4.70 8.51 -3.63
C VAL A 62 -5.56 7.92 -4.75
N PHE A 63 -6.70 7.31 -4.41
CA PHE A 63 -7.63 6.77 -5.41
C PHE A 63 -8.20 7.87 -6.32
N VAL A 64 -8.68 8.97 -5.73
CA VAL A 64 -9.21 10.11 -6.51
C VAL A 64 -8.11 10.76 -7.35
N PHE A 65 -6.88 10.81 -6.83
CA PHE A 65 -5.72 11.27 -7.59
C PHE A 65 -5.46 10.39 -8.82
N ALA A 66 -5.37 9.08 -8.64
CA ALA A 66 -5.18 8.13 -9.72
C ALA A 66 -6.31 8.20 -10.75
N LYS A 67 -7.58 8.33 -10.32
CA LYS A 67 -8.75 8.48 -11.19
C LYS A 67 -8.66 9.68 -12.13
N HIS A 68 -8.02 10.77 -11.70
CA HIS A 68 -7.88 11.99 -12.49
C HIS A 68 -6.55 12.07 -13.25
N LEU A 69 -5.66 11.11 -13.07
CA LEU A 69 -4.40 11.04 -13.80
C LEU A 69 -4.66 10.52 -15.22
N LYS A 70 -4.20 11.24 -16.24
CA LYS A 70 -4.22 10.76 -17.62
C LYS A 70 -3.03 9.84 -17.85
N PHE A 71 -3.21 8.54 -17.63
CA PHE A 71 -2.20 7.55 -18.01
C PHE A 71 -2.08 7.48 -19.53
N LYS A 72 -0.86 7.46 -20.07
CA LYS A 72 -0.66 7.19 -21.50
C LYS A 72 -0.93 5.72 -21.77
N GLU A 73 -1.53 5.39 -22.91
CA GLU A 73 -1.80 4.01 -23.35
C GLU A 73 -0.56 3.11 -23.32
N SER A 74 0.63 3.68 -23.54
CA SER A 74 1.91 2.96 -23.44
C SER A 74 2.14 2.31 -22.06
N TRP A 75 1.52 2.82 -21.00
CA TRP A 75 1.63 2.27 -19.64
C TRP A 75 0.57 1.21 -19.33
N ALA A 76 -0.43 1.01 -20.20
CA ALA A 76 -1.54 0.10 -19.92
C ALA A 76 -1.07 -1.34 -19.67
N GLY A 77 -0.07 -1.82 -20.41
CA GLY A 77 0.52 -3.14 -20.21
C GLY A 77 1.18 -3.29 -18.83
N ILE A 78 1.96 -2.28 -18.41
CA ILE A 78 2.64 -2.25 -17.12
C ILE A 78 1.60 -2.18 -15.99
N LEU A 79 0.61 -1.30 -16.09
CA LEU A 79 -0.46 -1.16 -15.10
C LEU A 79 -1.26 -2.45 -14.93
N ARG A 80 -1.55 -3.16 -16.03
CA ARG A 80 -2.22 -4.47 -15.98
C ARG A 80 -1.36 -5.52 -15.27
N LEU A 81 -0.05 -5.54 -15.53
CA LEU A 81 0.87 -6.46 -14.87
C LEU A 81 0.92 -6.23 -13.36
N PHE A 82 1.08 -4.97 -12.93
CA PHE A 82 1.06 -4.62 -11.51
C PHE A 82 -0.30 -4.91 -10.87
N SER A 83 -1.40 -4.58 -11.55
CA SER A 83 -2.76 -4.84 -11.06
C SER A 83 -3.01 -6.33 -10.84
N ALA A 84 -2.57 -7.20 -11.76
CA ALA A 84 -2.68 -8.64 -11.61
C ALA A 84 -1.83 -9.15 -10.44
N ALA A 85 -0.58 -8.70 -10.33
CA ALA A 85 0.31 -9.18 -9.28
C ALA A 85 -0.03 -8.67 -7.86
N SER A 86 -0.72 -7.53 -7.75
CA SER A 86 -0.94 -6.83 -6.47
C SER A 86 -1.63 -7.69 -5.41
N LEU A 87 -2.66 -8.46 -5.79
CA LEU A 87 -3.38 -9.33 -4.84
C LEU A 87 -2.49 -10.47 -4.35
N GLY A 88 -1.74 -11.11 -5.27
CA GLY A 88 -0.82 -12.18 -4.91
C GLY A 88 0.30 -11.70 -3.99
N ILE A 89 0.86 -10.52 -4.25
CA ILE A 89 1.89 -9.93 -3.40
C ILE A 89 1.35 -9.65 -2.01
N TYR A 90 0.17 -9.06 -1.91
CA TYR A 90 -0.48 -8.78 -0.62
C TYR A 90 -0.67 -10.04 0.24
N LEU A 91 -1.04 -11.16 -0.39
CA LEU A 91 -1.23 -12.43 0.32
C LEU A 91 0.10 -13.08 0.73
N LEU A 92 1.14 -12.94 -0.08
CA LEU A 92 2.43 -13.62 0.14
C LEU A 92 3.38 -12.84 1.05
N GLN A 93 3.35 -11.50 1.02
CA GLN A 93 4.35 -10.65 1.66
C GLN A 93 4.49 -10.88 3.18
N MET A 94 3.45 -11.35 3.86
CA MET A 94 3.51 -11.64 5.30
C MET A 94 4.48 -12.79 5.64
N ILE A 95 4.69 -13.73 4.72
CA ILE A 95 5.60 -14.87 4.93
C ILE A 95 7.06 -14.40 5.07
N PRO A 96 7.67 -13.73 4.06
CA PRO A 96 9.05 -13.27 4.17
C PRO A 96 9.22 -12.21 5.25
N ILE A 97 8.24 -11.33 5.47
CA ILE A 97 8.29 -10.34 6.56
C ILE A 97 8.44 -11.04 7.91
N ASN A 98 7.58 -12.03 8.21
CA ASN A 98 7.65 -12.77 9.47
C ASN A 98 8.97 -13.53 9.63
N GLU A 99 9.51 -14.09 8.56
CA GLU A 99 10.81 -14.79 8.61
C GLU A 99 11.99 -13.83 8.84
N ILE A 100 11.95 -12.62 8.28
CA ILE A 100 12.96 -11.60 8.53
C ILE A 100 12.92 -11.15 9.99
N TYR A 101 11.74 -10.83 10.53
CA TYR A 101 11.59 -10.44 11.94
C TYR A 101 11.99 -11.53 12.94
N ARG A 102 11.84 -12.82 12.58
CA ARG A 102 12.32 -13.94 13.40
C ARG A 102 13.84 -13.99 13.51
N HIS A 103 14.56 -13.67 12.45
CA HIS A 103 16.02 -13.80 12.39
C HIS A 103 16.79 -12.50 12.62
N ALA A 104 16.14 -11.35 12.43
CA ALA A 104 16.74 -10.02 12.57
C ALA A 104 15.78 -9.04 13.30
N PRO A 105 15.37 -9.33 14.55
CA PRO A 105 14.38 -8.50 15.27
C PRO A 105 14.86 -7.08 15.57
N GLU A 106 16.18 -6.83 15.58
CA GLU A 106 16.78 -5.52 15.92
C GLU A 106 17.19 -4.67 14.70
N ALA A 107 16.93 -5.14 13.48
CA ALA A 107 17.31 -4.43 12.25
C ALA A 107 16.37 -3.25 11.95
N CYS A 108 16.35 -2.24 12.80
CA CYS A 108 15.41 -1.11 12.74
C CYS A 108 15.97 0.15 12.05
N SER A 109 17.07 0.05 11.29
CA SER A 109 17.61 1.21 10.59
C SER A 109 16.74 1.59 9.39
N ILE A 110 16.54 2.89 9.12
CA ILE A 110 15.76 3.38 7.98
C ILE A 110 16.22 2.76 6.64
N PRO A 111 17.54 2.70 6.33
CA PRO A 111 18.01 2.07 5.10
C PRO A 111 17.64 0.59 5.02
N PHE A 112 17.68 -0.12 6.14
CA PHE A 112 17.29 -1.52 6.21
C PHE A 112 15.79 -1.68 5.95
N MET A 113 14.93 -0.87 6.57
CA MET A 113 13.47 -0.90 6.35
C MET A 113 13.09 -0.64 4.88
N ILE A 114 13.75 0.34 4.25
CA ILE A 114 13.53 0.65 2.82
C ILE A 114 14.03 -0.51 1.96
N GLY A 115 15.24 -1.01 2.23
CA GLY A 115 15.84 -2.13 1.50
C GLY A 115 15.01 -3.40 1.60
N GLU A 116 14.61 -3.78 2.81
CA GLU A 116 13.74 -4.91 3.10
C GLU A 116 12.43 -4.81 2.32
N THR A 117 11.75 -3.66 2.38
CA THR A 117 10.47 -3.46 1.69
C THR A 117 10.62 -3.70 0.18
N LEU A 118 11.69 -3.17 -0.43
CA LEU A 118 11.98 -3.37 -1.86
C LEU A 118 12.30 -4.84 -2.18
N CYS A 119 13.09 -5.51 -1.34
CA CYS A 119 13.45 -6.91 -1.49
C CYS A 119 12.24 -7.83 -1.36
N VAL A 120 11.42 -7.65 -0.32
CA VAL A 120 10.20 -8.41 -0.08
C VAL A 120 9.22 -8.22 -1.23
N TYR A 121 8.98 -6.96 -1.63
CA TYR A 121 8.06 -6.66 -2.72
C TYR A 121 8.54 -7.26 -4.04
N GLY A 122 9.82 -7.08 -4.39
CA GLY A 122 10.41 -7.64 -5.61
C GLY A 122 10.41 -9.17 -5.63
N GLY A 123 10.73 -9.79 -4.49
CA GLY A 123 10.68 -11.25 -4.33
C GLY A 123 9.27 -11.80 -4.49
N CYS A 124 8.29 -11.20 -3.81
CA CYS A 124 6.89 -11.59 -3.95
C CYS A 124 6.38 -11.39 -5.37
N PHE A 125 6.74 -10.27 -6.01
CA PHE A 125 6.39 -10.03 -7.41
C PHE A 125 6.95 -11.10 -8.34
N ALA A 126 8.22 -11.50 -8.16
CA ALA A 126 8.83 -12.56 -8.95
C ALA A 126 8.12 -13.91 -8.75
N VAL A 127 7.81 -14.27 -7.49
CA VAL A 127 7.06 -15.49 -7.17
C VAL A 127 5.68 -15.48 -7.82
N VAL A 128 4.93 -14.39 -7.68
CA VAL A 128 3.60 -14.26 -8.29
C VAL A 128 3.69 -14.34 -9.81
N ALA A 129 4.67 -13.68 -10.43
CA ALA A 129 4.87 -13.73 -11.87
C ALA A 129 5.22 -15.14 -12.38
N VAL A 130 5.89 -15.98 -11.59
CA VAL A 130 6.14 -17.40 -11.91
C VAL A 130 4.86 -18.22 -11.74
N ILE A 131 4.13 -18.04 -10.63
CA ILE A 131 2.88 -18.76 -10.38
C ILE A 131 1.84 -18.49 -11.46
N GLN A 132 1.72 -17.24 -11.91
CA GLN A 132 0.79 -16.84 -12.97
C GLN A 132 1.11 -17.48 -14.34
N LYS A 133 2.31 -18.07 -14.54
CA LYS A 133 2.67 -18.82 -15.76
C LYS A 133 2.18 -20.27 -15.74
N ILE A 134 1.77 -20.82 -14.60
CA ILE A 134 1.35 -22.22 -14.48
C ILE A 134 -0.13 -22.35 -14.86
N PRO A 135 -0.48 -23.12 -15.92
CA PRO A 135 -1.87 -23.32 -16.33
C PRO A 135 -2.63 -24.09 -15.24
N GLY A 136 -3.66 -23.47 -14.65
CA GLY A 136 -4.48 -24.01 -13.57
C GLY A 136 -4.56 -23.09 -12.34
N ILE A 137 -3.40 -22.66 -11.82
CA ILE A 137 -3.31 -21.81 -10.62
C ILE A 137 -3.63 -20.34 -10.92
N ARG A 138 -3.42 -19.89 -12.16
CA ARG A 138 -3.81 -18.55 -12.63
C ARG A 138 -5.32 -18.22 -12.44
N LYS A 139 -6.19 -19.22 -12.28
CA LYS A 139 -7.61 -18.99 -11.98
C LYS A 139 -7.87 -18.61 -10.52
N ILE A 140 -6.98 -19.02 -9.61
CA ILE A 140 -7.08 -18.77 -8.17
C ILE A 140 -6.37 -17.46 -7.82
N PHE A 141 -5.25 -17.19 -8.49
CA PHE A 141 -4.47 -15.96 -8.38
C PHE A 141 -4.53 -15.20 -9.72
N PRO A 142 -5.50 -14.27 -9.88
CA PRO A 142 -5.64 -13.49 -11.11
C PRO A 142 -4.41 -12.61 -11.41
#